data_AF-A0A8H3XHA8-F1
#
_entry.id   AF-A0A8H3XHA8-F1
#
_cell.length_a   1.000
_cell.length_b   1.000
_cell.length_c   1.000
_cell.angle_alpha   90.00
_cell.angle_beta   90.00
_cell.angle_gamma   90.00
#
_symmetry.space_group_name_H-M   'P 1'
#
loop_
_entity.id
_entity.type
_entity.pdbx_description
1 polymer ?
#
loop_
_entity_poly.entity_id
_entity_poly.type
_entity_poly.pdbx_seq_one_letter_code
_entity_poly.pdbx_strand_id
1 'polypeptide(L)'
;MAYWRSYKIRDNLSLRHLRLPGFHLADESLPFQIGMNISVKEYNDFLDTNESSGYKFHYDKKNVYIIAMASSQGVISYIQECFKKPNNRVIRSPIMVSGQPFHNNPIGIGEKIAPDTAVRPREWFVQRANAYPYFPRGDFTGNSHARIICEVASTQKIELWNTKCETWMHEEYVRCVFGLKIYPKINIQGIVHQSIIVSLQDYGYVEHYQVVCYPQIQL
;
A
#
# COMPACT_ATOMS: atom_id res chain seq x y z
N MET A 1 -6.53 44.55 4.64
CA MET A 1 -5.30 44.03 4.02
C MET A 1 -4.72 42.98 4.96
N ALA A 2 -4.98 41.70 4.70
CA ALA A 2 -4.53 40.60 5.55
C ALA A 2 -3.08 40.24 5.19
N TYR A 3 -2.21 40.28 6.19
CA TYR A 3 -0.80 39.92 6.11
C TYR A 3 -0.66 38.40 5.97
N TRP A 4 -0.20 37.93 4.81
CA TRP A 4 0.24 36.55 4.61
C TRP A 4 1.62 36.36 5.24
N ARG A 5 1.68 35.72 6.40
CA ARG A 5 2.94 35.15 6.92
C ARG A 5 3.20 33.86 6.16
N SER A 6 4.10 33.93 5.19
CA SER A 6 4.74 32.75 4.62
C SER A 6 5.54 32.05 5.71
N TYR A 7 5.08 30.88 6.14
CA TYR A 7 5.92 29.93 6.88
C TYR A 7 6.98 29.41 5.91
N LYS A 8 8.04 30.20 5.74
CA LYS A 8 9.29 29.77 5.11
C LYS A 8 9.83 28.64 6.00
N ILE A 9 9.72 27.40 5.51
CA ILE A 9 10.37 26.20 6.02
C ILE A 9 11.88 26.48 6.03
N ARG A 10 12.36 27.01 7.15
CA ARG A 10 13.78 27.17 7.47
C ARG A 10 14.07 26.12 8.53
N ASP A 11 14.34 24.89 8.10
CA ASP A 11 15.11 23.87 8.81
C ASP A 11 15.47 22.72 7.86
N ASN A 12 15.95 23.07 6.66
CA ASN A 12 16.41 22.10 5.64
C ASN A 12 17.95 22.00 5.66
N LEU A 13 18.55 22.02 6.85
CA LEU A 13 19.99 21.87 7.06
C LEU A 13 20.28 20.39 7.37
N SER A 14 20.76 19.67 6.36
CA SER A 14 21.35 18.32 6.43
C SER A 14 20.38 17.15 6.74
N LEU A 15 19.54 16.77 5.77
CA LEU A 15 18.84 15.46 5.75
C LEU A 15 19.79 14.28 5.42
N ARG A 16 21.01 14.27 5.97
CA ARG A 16 21.93 13.12 5.88
C ARG A 16 21.46 11.92 6.71
N HIS A 17 20.44 12.11 7.55
CA HIS A 17 19.87 11.08 8.41
C HIS A 17 18.35 11.07 8.24
N LEU A 18 17.77 9.88 8.22
CA LEU A 18 16.33 9.65 8.21
C LEU A 18 15.69 10.13 9.51
N ARG A 19 14.72 11.03 9.41
CA ARG A 19 13.97 11.52 10.58
C ARG A 19 12.51 11.77 10.26
N LEU A 20 11.64 11.29 11.14
CA LEU A 20 10.24 11.68 11.10
C LEU A 20 10.09 13.17 11.44
N PRO A 21 9.11 13.84 10.82
CA PRO A 21 8.80 15.23 11.11
C PRO A 21 8.28 15.38 12.54
N GLY A 22 8.81 16.34 13.28
CA GLY A 22 8.36 16.67 14.64
C GLY A 22 7.05 17.48 14.70
N PHE A 23 6.36 17.61 13.57
CA PHE A 23 5.12 18.36 13.40
C PHE A 23 4.09 17.52 12.66
N HIS A 24 2.81 17.88 12.79
CA HIS A 24 1.73 17.23 12.05
C HIS A 24 1.81 17.58 10.56
N LEU A 25 1.93 16.56 9.69
CA LEU A 25 1.88 16.79 8.25
C LEU A 25 0.45 16.93 7.75
N ALA A 26 0.23 17.91 6.87
CA ALA A 26 -0.99 17.95 6.06
C ALA A 26 -0.82 17.06 4.82
N ASP A 27 -1.91 16.45 4.35
CA ASP A 27 -1.91 15.63 3.12
C ASP A 27 -1.38 16.41 1.90
N GLU A 28 -1.65 17.72 1.86
CA GLU A 28 -1.19 18.63 0.80
C GLU A 28 0.33 18.79 0.74
N SER A 29 1.03 18.46 1.84
CA SER A 29 2.50 18.51 1.92
C SER A 29 3.17 17.25 1.39
N LEU A 30 2.40 16.25 0.93
CA LEU A 30 2.90 14.98 0.41
C LEU A 30 3.16 15.04 -1.11
N PRO A 31 4.23 14.40 -1.61
CA PRO A 31 5.23 13.65 -0.86
C PRO A 31 6.21 14.58 -0.12
N PHE A 32 6.56 14.22 1.11
CA PHE A 32 7.47 15.00 1.96
C PHE A 32 8.81 14.29 2.15
N GLN A 33 9.92 14.92 1.77
CA GLN A 33 11.24 14.32 1.87
C GLN A 33 11.76 14.32 3.31
N ILE A 34 12.19 13.14 3.80
CA ILE A 34 12.70 12.93 5.16
C ILE A 34 14.15 12.42 5.20
N GLY A 35 14.74 12.15 4.04
CA GLY A 35 16.12 11.67 3.93
C GLY A 35 16.67 11.87 2.52
N MET A 36 17.98 12.12 2.44
CA MET A 36 18.72 12.29 1.19
C MET A 36 20.04 11.54 1.26
N ASN A 37 20.42 10.87 0.17
CA ASN A 37 21.61 10.03 0.06
C ASN A 37 21.64 8.89 1.11
N ILE A 38 20.49 8.28 1.34
CA ILE A 38 20.27 7.16 2.26
C ILE A 38 20.56 5.84 1.53
N SER A 39 21.31 4.94 2.15
CA SER A 39 21.51 3.59 1.62
C SER A 39 20.27 2.71 1.79
N VAL A 40 20.15 1.67 0.98
CA VAL A 40 19.06 0.68 1.08
C VAL A 40 19.01 0.04 2.48
N LYS A 41 20.17 -0.24 3.07
CA LYS A 41 20.25 -0.81 4.42
C LYS A 41 19.68 0.15 5.46
N GLU A 42 20.10 1.41 5.45
CA GLU A 42 19.58 2.42 6.39
C GLU A 42 18.08 2.64 6.24
N TYR A 43 17.57 2.63 5.01
CA TYR A 43 16.15 2.70 4.76
C TYR A 43 15.39 1.49 5.31
N ASN A 44 15.88 0.27 5.07
CA ASN A 44 15.25 -0.95 5.57
C ASN A 44 15.26 -1.02 7.11
N ASP A 45 16.37 -0.66 7.75
CA ASP A 45 16.49 -0.59 9.21
C ASP A 45 15.51 0.47 9.79
N PHE A 46 15.33 1.59 9.08
CA PHE A 46 14.35 2.62 9.45
C PHE A 46 12.91 2.12 9.33
N LEU A 47 12.56 1.38 8.27
CA LEU A 47 11.23 0.83 8.11
C LEU A 47 10.88 -0.13 9.26
N ASP A 48 11.81 -1.03 9.60
CA ASP A 48 11.60 -2.03 10.66
C ASP A 48 11.37 -1.37 12.04
N THR A 49 11.89 -0.17 12.26
CA THR A 49 11.73 0.59 13.51
C THR A 49 10.53 1.56 13.51
N ASN A 50 9.91 1.80 12.35
CA ASN A 50 8.85 2.80 12.17
C ASN A 50 7.56 2.24 11.57
N GLU A 51 7.35 0.92 11.62
CA GLU A 51 6.14 0.24 11.13
C GLU A 51 4.84 0.86 11.70
N SER A 52 4.85 1.24 12.99
CA SER A 52 3.70 1.82 13.68
C SER A 52 3.58 3.35 13.60
N SER A 53 4.38 4.01 12.75
CA SER A 53 4.42 5.48 12.65
C SER A 53 3.17 6.10 12.03
N GLY A 54 2.31 5.29 11.39
CA GLY A 54 1.14 5.77 10.67
C GLY A 54 1.46 6.45 9.33
N TYR A 55 2.72 6.42 8.90
CA TYR A 55 3.18 6.92 7.60
C TYR A 55 3.49 5.78 6.64
N LYS A 56 3.28 6.03 5.34
CA LYS A 56 3.81 5.19 4.27
C LYS A 56 5.03 5.87 3.66
N PHE A 57 6.10 5.11 3.47
CA PHE A 57 7.37 5.61 2.95
C PHE A 57 7.63 5.16 1.51
N HIS A 58 8.44 5.93 0.80
CA HIS A 58 8.95 5.59 -0.53
C HIS A 58 10.44 5.89 -0.61
N TYR A 59 11.19 4.96 -1.16
CA TYR A 59 12.60 5.12 -1.48
C TYR A 59 12.76 5.33 -2.99
N ASP A 60 13.33 6.46 -3.39
CA ASP A 60 13.64 6.77 -4.80
C ASP A 60 15.03 7.38 -4.89
N LYS A 61 15.94 6.72 -5.63
CA LYS A 61 17.30 7.21 -5.93
C LYS A 61 18.02 7.76 -4.69
N LYS A 62 18.01 7.00 -3.60
CA LYS A 62 18.59 7.36 -2.28
C LYS A 62 17.89 8.50 -1.52
N ASN A 63 16.75 8.97 -1.99
CA ASN A 63 15.88 9.88 -1.26
C ASN A 63 14.73 9.09 -0.64
N VAL A 64 14.30 9.52 0.55
CA VAL A 64 13.19 8.89 1.25
C VAL A 64 12.10 9.91 1.50
N TYR A 65 10.87 9.51 1.19
CA TYR A 65 9.69 10.35 1.25
C TYR A 65 8.62 9.70 2.12
N ILE A 66 7.87 10.52 2.85
CA ILE A 66 6.52 10.18 3.30
C ILE A 66 5.59 10.43 2.12
N ILE A 67 4.86 9.42 1.67
CA ILE A 67 3.97 9.50 0.49
C ILE A 67 2.50 9.42 0.83
N ALA A 68 2.17 8.92 2.02
CA ALA A 68 0.80 8.78 2.48
C ALA A 68 0.76 8.72 4.01
N MET A 69 -0.39 9.07 4.57
CA MET A 69 -0.76 8.73 5.94
C MET A 69 -1.65 7.48 5.93
N ALA A 70 -1.67 6.73 7.03
CA ALA A 70 -2.50 5.55 7.23
C ALA A 70 -3.99 5.92 7.46
N SER A 71 -4.56 6.80 6.64
CA SER A 71 -5.93 7.31 6.78
C SER A 71 -7.01 6.33 6.27
N SER A 72 -6.62 5.28 5.57
CA SER A 72 -7.52 4.29 4.95
C SER A 72 -7.76 3.02 5.78
N GLN A 73 -7.41 3.02 7.07
CA GLN A 73 -7.49 1.82 7.93
C GLN A 73 -8.87 1.16 7.96
N GLY A 74 -9.96 1.94 7.94
CA GLY A 74 -11.32 1.37 7.89
C GLY A 74 -11.60 0.59 6.60
N VAL A 75 -11.12 1.08 5.46
CA VAL A 75 -11.28 0.40 4.16
C VAL A 75 -10.39 -0.85 4.10
N ILE A 76 -9.15 -0.75 4.57
CA ILE A 76 -8.23 -1.89 4.65
C ILE A 76 -8.83 -2.98 5.55
N SER A 77 -9.35 -2.61 6.72
CA SER A 77 -10.02 -3.53 7.64
C SER A 77 -11.20 -4.24 6.97
N TYR A 78 -12.05 -3.51 6.25
CA TYR A 78 -13.17 -4.10 5.52
C TYR A 78 -12.71 -5.08 4.43
N ILE A 79 -11.70 -4.72 3.63
CA ILE A 79 -11.13 -5.63 2.60
C ILE A 79 -10.59 -6.91 3.27
N GLN A 80 -9.90 -6.79 4.39
CA GLN A 80 -9.40 -7.94 5.13
C GLN A 80 -10.54 -8.84 5.63
N GLU A 81 -11.64 -8.25 6.13
CA GLU A 81 -12.83 -9.00 6.52
C GLU A 81 -13.48 -9.74 5.34
N CYS A 82 -13.54 -9.11 4.17
CA CYS A 82 -14.04 -9.74 2.95
C CYS A 82 -13.26 -11.02 2.61
N PHE A 83 -11.93 -11.00 2.70
CA PHE A 83 -11.11 -12.21 2.47
C PHE A 83 -11.20 -13.24 3.60
N LYS A 84 -11.49 -12.79 4.83
CA LYS A 84 -11.68 -13.70 5.97
C LYS A 84 -13.05 -14.39 5.96
N LYS A 85 -14.07 -13.78 5.33
CA LYS A 85 -15.44 -14.30 5.32
C LYS A 85 -15.59 -15.68 4.65
N PRO A 86 -15.00 -15.96 3.46
CA PRO A 86 -14.99 -17.30 2.85
C PRO A 86 -14.39 -18.40 3.74
N ASN A 87 -13.59 -18.03 4.73
CA ASN A 87 -13.01 -19.00 5.65
C ASN A 87 -14.01 -19.45 6.74
N ASN A 88 -15.27 -19.04 6.69
CA ASN A 88 -16.31 -19.32 7.69
C ASN A 88 -15.86 -19.05 9.14
N ARG A 89 -14.88 -18.15 9.32
CA ARG A 89 -14.23 -17.85 10.61
C ARG A 89 -13.63 -19.07 11.32
N VAL A 90 -13.27 -20.13 10.58
CA VAL A 90 -12.64 -21.32 11.16
C VAL A 90 -11.21 -21.01 11.61
N ILE A 91 -10.83 -21.53 12.78
CA ILE A 91 -9.48 -21.35 13.37
C ILE A 91 -8.38 -21.84 12.41
N ARG A 92 -8.67 -22.88 11.63
CA ARG A 92 -7.76 -23.47 10.63
C ARG A 92 -8.15 -23.07 9.21
N SER A 93 -8.25 -21.77 8.99
CA SER A 93 -8.54 -21.19 7.68
C SER A 93 -7.52 -21.63 6.62
N PRO A 94 -7.93 -21.90 5.36
CA PRO A 94 -7.01 -22.15 4.26
C PRO A 94 -6.26 -20.91 3.79
N ILE A 95 -6.78 -19.72 4.12
CA ILE A 95 -6.23 -18.43 3.70
C ILE A 95 -5.79 -17.63 4.93
N MET A 96 -4.62 -17.02 4.82
CA MET A 96 -4.10 -16.03 5.75
C MET A 96 -4.21 -14.64 5.11
N VAL A 97 -4.70 -13.69 5.90
CA VAL A 97 -4.80 -12.28 5.51
C VAL A 97 -3.94 -11.47 6.47
N SER A 98 -2.88 -10.88 5.93
CA SER A 98 -1.91 -10.06 6.66
C SER A 98 -2.16 -8.57 6.41
N GLY A 99 -1.72 -7.74 7.36
CA GLY A 99 -1.65 -6.28 7.20
C GLY A 99 -0.57 -5.89 6.21
N GLN A 100 0.48 -5.21 6.67
CA GLN A 100 1.53 -4.64 5.82
C GLN A 100 2.85 -5.42 5.92
N PRO A 101 2.92 -6.69 5.48
CA PRO A 101 4.16 -7.45 5.55
C PRO A 101 5.22 -6.83 4.64
N PHE A 102 6.37 -6.46 5.20
CA PHE A 102 7.51 -6.01 4.40
C PHE A 102 8.03 -7.12 3.48
N HIS A 103 8.35 -6.74 2.25
CA HIS A 103 8.94 -7.58 1.22
C HIS A 103 9.98 -6.79 0.44
N ASN A 104 10.99 -7.43 -0.14
CA ASN A 104 11.94 -6.75 -1.02
C ASN A 104 11.22 -6.29 -2.29
N ASN A 105 11.56 -5.10 -2.80
CA ASN A 105 10.99 -4.61 -4.04
C ASN A 105 11.35 -5.56 -5.21
N PRO A 106 10.36 -6.17 -5.89
CA PRO A 106 10.60 -7.13 -6.97
C PRO A 106 11.39 -6.56 -8.16
N ILE A 107 11.29 -5.25 -8.41
CA ILE A 107 12.00 -4.56 -9.50
C ILE A 107 13.06 -3.58 -9.00
N GLY A 108 13.27 -3.53 -7.67
CA GLY A 108 14.15 -2.58 -7.02
C GLY A 108 15.58 -3.08 -6.86
N ILE A 109 16.33 -2.41 -6.00
CA ILE A 109 17.72 -2.72 -5.65
C ILE A 109 17.84 -3.38 -4.26
N GLY A 110 16.73 -3.92 -3.74
CA GLY A 110 16.65 -4.59 -2.43
C GLY A 110 16.03 -3.74 -1.31
N GLU A 111 15.49 -2.57 -1.63
CA GLU A 111 14.68 -1.80 -0.69
C GLU A 111 13.36 -2.50 -0.38
N LYS A 112 12.89 -2.40 0.86
CA LYS A 112 11.63 -2.98 1.29
C LYS A 112 10.44 -2.13 0.84
N ILE A 113 9.38 -2.81 0.44
CA ILE A 113 8.04 -2.27 0.20
C ILE A 113 7.04 -3.10 1.01
N ALA A 114 5.87 -2.54 1.29
CA ALA A 114 4.80 -3.26 1.97
C ALA A 114 3.46 -2.97 1.28
N PRO A 115 2.62 -3.99 1.08
CA PRO A 115 1.26 -3.79 0.60
C PRO A 115 0.39 -3.24 1.73
N ASP A 116 -0.82 -2.79 1.43
CA ASP A 116 -1.78 -2.46 2.49
C ASP A 116 -2.43 -3.71 3.09
N THR A 117 -2.62 -4.74 2.27
CA THR A 117 -2.93 -6.08 2.73
C THR A 117 -2.39 -7.13 1.77
N ALA A 118 -2.00 -8.28 2.31
CA ALA A 118 -1.57 -9.43 1.54
C ALA A 118 -2.41 -10.66 1.92
N VAL A 119 -2.83 -11.40 0.91
CA VAL A 119 -3.57 -12.65 1.05
C VAL A 119 -2.73 -13.78 0.52
N ARG A 120 -2.54 -14.81 1.34
CA ARG A 120 -1.76 -16.00 0.99
C ARG A 120 -2.45 -17.27 1.46
N PRO A 121 -2.21 -18.41 0.82
CA PRO A 121 -2.59 -19.67 1.40
C PRO A 121 -1.86 -19.91 2.74
N ARG A 122 -2.39 -20.81 3.55
CA ARG A 122 -1.68 -21.31 4.72
C ARG A 122 -0.64 -22.34 4.28
N GLU A 123 0.49 -22.37 4.97
CA GLU A 123 1.70 -23.13 4.62
C GLU A 123 1.40 -24.63 4.41
N TRP A 124 0.55 -25.21 5.23
CA TRP A 124 0.18 -26.64 5.16
C TRP A 124 -0.78 -26.97 4.01
N PHE A 125 -1.33 -25.98 3.30
CA PHE A 125 -2.09 -26.17 2.06
C PHE A 125 -1.26 -25.91 0.80
N VAL A 126 0.01 -25.54 0.96
CA VAL A 126 0.92 -25.20 -0.12
C VAL A 126 1.77 -26.41 -0.44
N GLN A 127 1.79 -26.82 -1.72
CA GLN A 127 2.72 -27.86 -2.16
C GLN A 127 4.13 -27.29 -2.21
N ARG A 128 5.09 -28.02 -1.65
CA ARG A 128 6.52 -27.73 -1.83
C ARG A 128 6.83 -27.78 -3.33
N ALA A 129 7.61 -26.82 -3.82
CA ALA A 129 7.91 -26.59 -5.23
C ALA A 129 8.01 -27.90 -6.05
N ASN A 130 6.94 -28.27 -6.75
CA ASN A 130 6.89 -29.35 -7.72
C ASN A 130 6.43 -28.78 -9.08
N ALA A 131 6.81 -29.45 -10.16
CA ALA A 131 6.59 -28.98 -11.53
C ALA A 131 5.12 -28.88 -11.96
N TYR A 132 4.16 -29.18 -11.09
CA TYR A 132 2.74 -29.14 -11.44
C TYR A 132 2.22 -27.69 -11.56
N PRO A 133 1.47 -27.34 -12.62
CA PRO A 133 1.07 -25.95 -12.90
C PRO A 133 -0.19 -25.47 -12.18
N TYR A 134 -0.89 -26.31 -11.41
CA TYR A 134 -2.25 -26.01 -10.94
C TYR A 134 -2.40 -25.77 -9.42
N PHE A 135 -1.35 -25.90 -8.61
CA PHE A 135 -1.39 -25.61 -7.17
C PHE A 135 -0.59 -24.35 -6.84
N PRO A 136 -1.01 -23.55 -5.83
CA PRO A 136 -0.20 -22.42 -5.37
C PRO A 136 1.13 -22.96 -4.84
N ARG A 137 2.22 -22.68 -5.56
CA ARG A 137 3.57 -23.19 -5.26
C ARG A 137 4.19 -22.47 -4.08
N GLY A 138 4.62 -23.20 -3.06
CA GLY A 138 5.49 -22.63 -2.04
C GLY A 138 6.89 -22.41 -2.61
N ASP A 139 7.72 -21.70 -1.87
CA ASP A 139 9.15 -21.72 -2.19
C ASP A 139 9.77 -23.11 -1.93
N PHE A 140 11.06 -23.25 -2.24
CA PHE A 140 11.82 -24.49 -2.04
C PHE A 140 11.90 -24.95 -0.57
N THR A 141 11.64 -24.03 0.37
CA THR A 141 11.59 -24.32 1.81
C THR A 141 10.18 -24.64 2.31
N GLY A 142 9.16 -24.51 1.44
CA GLY A 142 7.76 -24.78 1.76
C GLY A 142 7.01 -23.59 2.35
N ASN A 143 7.57 -22.37 2.30
CA ASN A 143 6.82 -21.20 2.77
C ASN A 143 5.76 -20.79 1.76
N SER A 144 4.64 -20.32 2.29
CA SER A 144 3.61 -19.69 1.49
C SER A 144 3.95 -18.23 1.20
N HIS A 145 3.69 -17.82 -0.04
CA HIS A 145 3.84 -16.44 -0.50
C HIS A 145 2.48 -15.79 -0.79
N ALA A 146 2.44 -14.46 -0.78
CA ALA A 146 1.26 -13.70 -1.17
C ALA A 146 0.81 -14.05 -2.60
N ARG A 147 -0.49 -14.22 -2.77
CA ARG A 147 -1.15 -14.45 -4.07
C ARG A 147 -1.97 -13.26 -4.50
N ILE A 148 -2.61 -12.61 -3.55
CA ILE A 148 -3.38 -11.39 -3.79
C ILE A 148 -2.75 -10.30 -2.94
N ILE A 149 -2.41 -9.20 -3.59
CA ILE A 149 -2.00 -7.97 -2.93
C ILE A 149 -3.13 -6.97 -3.06
N CYS A 150 -3.40 -6.18 -2.02
CA CYS A 150 -4.25 -5.01 -2.18
C CYS A 150 -3.53 -3.72 -1.78
N GLU A 151 -3.79 -2.68 -2.56
CA GLU A 151 -3.18 -1.36 -2.45
C GLU A 151 -4.26 -0.30 -2.44
N VAL A 152 -4.37 0.44 -1.33
CA VAL A 152 -5.37 1.46 -1.08
C VAL A 152 -4.71 2.83 -1.01
N ALA A 153 -4.94 3.64 -2.04
CA ALA A 153 -4.49 5.02 -2.10
C ALA A 153 -5.64 5.98 -1.76
N SER A 154 -5.51 6.74 -0.68
CA SER A 154 -6.37 7.89 -0.38
C SER A 154 -5.72 9.19 -0.88
N THR A 155 -4.50 9.46 -0.43
CA THR A 155 -3.83 10.75 -0.65
C THR A 155 -2.69 10.67 -1.68
N GLN A 156 -2.21 9.46 -1.97
CA GLN A 156 -1.17 9.23 -2.97
C GLN A 156 -1.65 9.64 -4.37
N LYS A 157 -0.72 10.18 -5.16
CA LYS A 157 -0.93 10.42 -6.59
C LYS A 157 -1.25 9.12 -7.32
N ILE A 158 -2.09 9.19 -8.35
CA ILE A 158 -2.54 8.01 -9.09
C ILE A 158 -1.36 7.30 -9.78
N GLU A 159 -0.37 8.05 -10.26
CA GLU A 159 0.81 7.49 -10.94
C GLU A 159 1.64 6.65 -9.97
N LEU A 160 1.91 7.17 -8.76
CA LEU A 160 2.66 6.44 -7.74
C LEU A 160 1.93 5.18 -7.27
N TRP A 161 0.61 5.27 -7.14
CA TRP A 161 -0.22 4.12 -6.76
C TRP A 161 -0.26 3.06 -7.87
N ASN A 162 -0.41 3.46 -9.14
CA ASN A 162 -0.36 2.55 -10.29
C ASN A 162 0.99 1.84 -10.38
N THR A 163 2.10 2.59 -10.31
CA THR A 163 3.44 2.00 -10.31
C THR A 163 3.61 1.01 -9.16
N LYS A 164 3.08 1.30 -7.97
CA LYS A 164 3.14 0.36 -6.84
C LYS A 164 2.34 -0.93 -7.13
N CYS A 165 1.17 -0.82 -7.75
CA CYS A 165 0.38 -1.98 -8.16
C CYS A 165 1.14 -2.83 -9.20
N GLU A 166 1.70 -2.20 -10.22
CA GLU A 166 2.49 -2.86 -11.27
C GLU A 166 3.72 -3.55 -10.70
N THR A 167 4.44 -2.90 -9.78
CA THR A 167 5.60 -3.48 -9.08
C THR A 167 5.26 -4.83 -8.43
N TRP A 168 4.08 -4.98 -7.83
CA TRP A 168 3.68 -6.25 -7.21
C TRP A 168 3.41 -7.35 -8.23
N MET A 169 2.98 -7.01 -9.44
CA MET A 169 2.79 -8.01 -10.51
C MET A 169 4.09 -8.63 -11.00
N HIS A 170 5.25 -8.03 -10.69
CA HIS A 170 6.56 -8.61 -10.96
C HIS A 170 7.01 -9.64 -9.92
N GLU A 171 6.32 -9.76 -8.78
CA GLU A 171 6.63 -10.78 -7.78
C GLU A 171 6.16 -12.16 -8.28
N GLU A 172 7.07 -13.15 -8.32
CA GLU A 172 6.85 -14.47 -8.96
C GLU A 172 5.59 -15.16 -8.43
N TYR A 173 5.26 -14.93 -7.16
CA TYR A 173 4.18 -15.60 -6.46
C TYR A 173 2.85 -14.86 -6.50
N VAL A 174 2.85 -13.55 -6.78
CA VAL A 174 1.63 -12.75 -6.87
C VAL A 174 0.86 -13.18 -8.12
N ARG A 175 -0.46 -13.32 -7.97
CA ARG A 175 -1.40 -13.68 -9.03
C ARG A 175 -2.36 -12.56 -9.36
N CYS A 176 -2.65 -11.72 -8.38
CA CYS A 176 -3.59 -10.65 -8.52
C CYS A 176 -3.19 -9.45 -7.67
N VAL A 177 -3.36 -8.25 -8.21
CA VAL A 177 -3.31 -7.00 -7.44
C VAL A 177 -4.68 -6.33 -7.50
N PHE A 178 -5.29 -6.16 -6.34
CA PHE A 178 -6.53 -5.40 -6.15
C PHE A 178 -6.20 -3.99 -5.69
N GLY A 179 -6.20 -3.06 -6.63
CA GLY A 179 -5.98 -1.65 -6.37
C GLY A 179 -7.30 -0.91 -6.07
N LEU A 180 -7.26 -0.03 -5.08
CA LEU A 180 -8.33 0.93 -4.79
C LEU A 180 -7.77 2.36 -4.63
N LYS A 181 -8.14 3.27 -5.54
CA LYS A 181 -7.85 4.70 -5.42
C LYS A 181 -9.11 5.46 -5.01
N ILE A 182 -9.09 6.04 -3.82
CA ILE A 182 -10.18 6.84 -3.25
C ILE A 182 -9.83 8.31 -3.44
N TYR A 183 -10.76 9.09 -3.98
CA TYR A 183 -10.61 10.54 -4.10
C TYR A 183 -11.24 11.26 -2.89
N PRO A 184 -10.79 12.51 -2.62
CA PRO A 184 -11.44 13.36 -1.63
C PRO A 184 -12.93 13.50 -1.90
N LYS A 185 -13.71 13.62 -0.82
CA LYS A 185 -15.13 13.92 -0.92
C LYS A 185 -15.31 15.34 -1.45
N ILE A 186 -16.20 15.52 -2.42
CA ILE A 186 -16.60 16.83 -2.94
C ILE A 186 -18.07 17.05 -2.61
N ASN A 187 -18.43 18.26 -2.22
CA ASN A 187 -19.82 18.63 -1.97
C ASN A 187 -20.32 19.48 -3.15
N ILE A 188 -21.31 18.97 -3.88
CA ILE A 188 -21.94 19.66 -5.00
C ILE A 188 -23.40 19.86 -4.60
N GLN A 189 -23.81 21.11 -4.39
CA GLN A 189 -25.20 21.48 -4.08
C GLN A 189 -25.79 20.71 -2.88
N GLY A 190 -24.98 20.45 -1.84
CA GLY A 190 -25.40 19.72 -0.64
C GLY A 190 -25.25 18.20 -0.75
N ILE A 191 -24.91 17.67 -1.94
CA ILE A 191 -24.70 16.24 -2.17
C ILE A 191 -23.21 15.93 -2.06
N VAL A 192 -22.87 14.97 -1.21
CA VAL A 192 -21.49 14.50 -1.03
C VAL A 192 -21.18 13.44 -2.08
N HIS A 193 -20.30 13.76 -3.02
CA HIS A 193 -19.79 12.81 -4.00
C HIS A 193 -18.42 12.29 -3.58
N GLN A 194 -18.19 11.00 -3.81
CA GLN A 194 -16.87 10.40 -3.67
C GLN A 194 -16.61 9.47 -4.84
N SER A 195 -15.58 9.80 -5.61
CA SER A 195 -15.11 8.97 -6.72
C SER A 195 -14.11 7.95 -6.22
N ILE A 196 -14.21 6.73 -6.76
CA ILE A 196 -13.32 5.61 -6.49
C ILE A 196 -12.91 5.01 -7.83
N ILE A 197 -11.64 4.72 -7.98
CA ILE A 197 -11.13 3.87 -9.06
C ILE A 197 -10.76 2.53 -8.44
N VAL A 198 -11.25 1.46 -9.06
CA VAL A 198 -10.87 0.08 -8.75
C VAL A 198 -10.04 -0.44 -9.92
N SER A 199 -8.91 -1.06 -9.60
CA SER A 199 -8.09 -1.77 -10.59
C SER A 199 -7.94 -3.22 -10.16
N LEU A 200 -8.19 -4.14 -11.09
CA LEU A 200 -7.89 -5.55 -10.93
C LEU A 200 -6.85 -5.93 -11.97
N GLN A 201 -5.68 -6.36 -11.51
CA GLN A 201 -4.58 -6.79 -12.38
C GLN A 201 -4.33 -8.29 -12.16
N ASP A 202 -4.22 -9.06 -13.24
CA ASP A 202 -3.83 -10.48 -13.24
C ASP A 202 -2.94 -10.81 -14.46
N TYR A 203 -2.63 -12.10 -14.71
CA TYR A 203 -1.73 -12.51 -15.79
C TYR A 203 -2.31 -12.21 -17.18
N GLY A 204 -1.99 -11.01 -17.69
CA GLY A 204 -2.29 -10.58 -19.05
C GLY A 204 -3.53 -9.69 -19.16
N TYR A 205 -4.18 -9.34 -18.04
CA TYR A 205 -5.36 -8.48 -18.06
C TYR A 205 -5.33 -7.44 -16.94
N VAL A 206 -5.72 -6.22 -17.30
CA VAL A 206 -5.91 -5.10 -16.38
C VAL A 206 -7.28 -4.51 -16.64
N GLU A 207 -8.15 -4.58 -15.64
CA GLU A 207 -9.44 -3.91 -15.66
C GLU A 207 -9.41 -2.68 -14.77
N HIS A 208 -10.00 -1.60 -15.27
CA HIS A 208 -10.24 -0.39 -14.49
C HIS A 208 -11.72 -0.09 -14.45
N TYR A 209 -12.25 0.04 -13.23
CA TYR A 209 -13.63 0.43 -12.98
C TYR A 209 -13.63 1.77 -12.27
N GLN A 210 -14.33 2.75 -12.83
CA GLN A 210 -14.61 4.01 -12.14
C GLN A 210 -16.00 3.93 -11.52
N VAL A 211 -16.05 4.06 -10.20
CA VAL A 211 -17.31 4.07 -9.43
C VAL A 211 -17.47 5.44 -8.80
N VAL A 212 -18.60 6.09 -9.08
CA VAL A 212 -18.99 7.32 -8.39
C VAL A 212 -20.07 6.97 -7.39
N CYS A 213 -19.76 7.08 -6.09
CA CYS A 213 -20.74 6.85 -5.04
C CYS A 213 -21.59 8.11 -4.86
N TYR A 214 -22.89 7.96 -5.03
CA TYR A 214 -23.90 8.95 -4.64
C TYR A 214 -24.45 8.54 -3.27
N PRO A 215 -24.74 9.50 -2.36
CA PRO A 215 -25.41 9.16 -1.12
C PRO A 215 -26.81 8.65 -1.46
N GLN A 216 -27.21 7.53 -0.86
CA GLN A 216 -28.63 7.16 -0.87
C GLN A 216 -29.37 8.25 -0.10
N ILE A 217 -30.20 9.02 -0.82
CA ILE A 217 -31.21 9.86 -0.20
C ILE A 217 -32.19 8.87 0.43
N GLN A 218 -32.11 8.68 1.75
CA GLN A 218 -33.25 8.12 2.47
C GLN A 218 -34.34 9.19 2.41
N LEU A 219 -35.34 8.94 1.56
CA LEU A 219 -36.61 9.67 1.53
C LEU A 219 -37.42 9.37 2.78
#